data_AF-A0AA39AKZ8-F1
#
_entry.id   AF-A0AA39AKZ8-F1
#
_cell.length_a   1.000
_cell.length_b   1.000
_cell.length_c   1.000
_cell.angle_alpha   90.00
_cell.angle_beta   90.00
_cell.angle_gamma   90.00
#
_symmetry.space_group_name_H-M   'P 1'
#
loop_
_entity.id
_entity.type
_entity.pdbx_description
1 polymer ?
#
loop_
_entity_poly.entity_id
_entity_poly.type
_entity_poly.pdbx_seq_one_letter_code
_entity_poly.pdbx_strand_id
1 'polypeptide(L)'
;MERKTRAIPKDSGLTQRLFSWSLEDIYNEDLYKTQVEEIPESFGTVDHYFGSYIYPLLEDIRAEMCSSMEDIHRAPFAEVISFVESKSDRPLFYDVMVDRWRNRFSDRDKEPYRTTPGDIFVLTEAKPETVSDLQRVGRTWTFALVTKIPEEEDEDEDEDEDEDNTTSTYFEVKISKNYEVDDAKRNSMFVVFLINTITNRRIWNALHLFGNMCIISRVLSSDSLVSNVNKLNISIKRCGHYQFLA
;
A
#
# COMPACT_ATOMS: atom_id res chain seq x y z
N MET A 1 -31.97 3.36 22.40
CA MET A 1 -31.12 2.59 21.46
C MET A 1 -29.92 3.45 21.12
N GLU A 2 -28.85 3.33 21.89
CA GLU A 2 -27.61 4.04 21.62
C GLU A 2 -26.89 3.34 20.48
N ARG A 3 -26.72 4.06 19.37
CA ARG A 3 -25.89 3.62 18.25
C ARG A 3 -24.45 3.62 18.75
N LYS A 4 -23.92 2.42 19.03
CA LYS A 4 -22.48 2.21 19.24
C LYS A 4 -21.76 2.71 17.99
N THR A 5 -21.16 3.89 18.08
CA THR A 5 -20.29 4.45 17.05
C THR A 5 -19.14 3.46 16.86
N ARG A 6 -19.15 2.73 15.73
CA ARG A 6 -18.01 1.93 15.32
C ARG A 6 -16.87 2.90 15.10
N ALA A 7 -15.82 2.81 15.93
CA ALA A 7 -14.58 3.52 15.66
C ALA A 7 -14.07 3.05 14.28
N ILE A 8 -14.04 3.97 13.33
CA ILE A 8 -13.44 3.76 12.02
C ILE A 8 -11.96 3.44 12.28
N PRO A 9 -11.40 2.32 11.78
CA PRO A 9 -9.99 2.01 11.97
C PRO A 9 -9.13 3.14 11.41
N LYS A 10 -8.12 3.59 12.18
CA LYS A 10 -7.09 4.55 11.74
C LYS A 10 -6.22 3.88 10.67
N ASP A 11 -6.72 3.89 9.45
CA ASP A 11 -5.96 3.61 8.23
C ASP A 11 -4.75 4.54 8.05
N SER A 12 -4.70 5.64 8.82
CA SER A 12 -3.61 6.61 8.80
C SER A 12 -2.25 6.03 9.19
N GLY A 13 -2.18 4.96 9.98
CA GLY A 13 -0.92 4.46 10.56
C GLY A 13 0.06 3.88 9.54
N LEU A 14 -0.40 2.93 8.72
CA LEU A 14 0.45 2.29 7.73
C LEU A 14 0.86 3.28 6.64
N THR A 15 -0.10 3.96 6.03
CA THR A 15 0.19 4.94 4.97
C THR A 15 1.16 6.02 5.44
N GLN A 16 1.04 6.49 6.69
CA GLN A 16 1.98 7.48 7.25
C GLN A 16 3.41 6.92 7.36
N ARG A 17 3.58 5.64 7.73
CA ARG A 17 4.89 4.97 7.74
C ARG A 17 5.47 4.89 6.32
N LEU A 18 4.70 4.37 5.38
CA LEU A 18 5.14 4.21 3.98
C LEU A 18 5.53 5.56 3.36
N PHE A 19 4.73 6.59 3.61
CA PHE A 19 4.98 7.94 3.11
C PHE A 19 6.15 8.66 3.81
N SER A 20 6.60 8.17 4.96
CA SER A 20 7.79 8.70 5.64
C SER A 20 9.11 8.14 5.12
N TRP A 21 9.08 7.03 4.37
CA TRP A 21 10.29 6.43 3.84
C TRP A 21 10.91 7.28 2.73
N SER A 22 12.22 7.51 2.87
CA SER A 22 13.07 7.99 1.79
C SER A 22 13.45 6.84 0.85
N LEU A 23 14.08 7.17 -0.28
CA LEU A 23 14.69 6.14 -1.12
C LEU A 23 15.77 5.37 -0.35
N GLU A 24 16.58 6.04 0.46
CA GLU A 24 17.61 5.38 1.27
C GLU A 24 16.98 4.36 2.23
N ASP A 25 15.86 4.69 2.87
CA ASP A 25 15.12 3.74 3.71
C ASP A 25 14.61 2.54 2.91
N ILE A 26 14.07 2.76 1.72
CA ILE A 26 13.53 1.69 0.86
C ILE A 26 14.64 0.74 0.42
N TYR A 27 15.84 1.24 0.10
CA TYR A 27 16.98 0.41 -0.31
C TYR A 27 17.79 -0.16 0.87
N ASN A 28 17.48 0.23 2.10
CA ASN A 28 18.18 -0.25 3.27
C ASN A 28 17.58 -1.57 3.76
N GLU A 29 18.20 -2.69 3.37
CA GLU A 29 17.84 -4.03 3.87
C GLU A 29 17.99 -4.18 5.39
N ASP A 30 18.82 -3.32 6.01
CA ASP A 30 19.04 -3.33 7.45
C ASP A 30 18.07 -2.39 8.22
N LEU A 31 17.11 -1.73 7.54
CA LEU A 31 16.20 -0.73 8.14
C LEU A 31 15.48 -1.25 9.39
N TYR A 32 15.00 -2.49 9.34
CA TYR A 32 14.28 -3.15 10.44
C TYR A 32 15.01 -4.38 11.00
N LYS A 33 16.29 -4.58 10.68
CA LYS A 33 17.03 -5.79 11.07
C LYS A 33 17.08 -6.08 12.57
N THR A 34 17.09 -5.03 13.40
CA THR A 34 17.10 -5.21 14.86
C THR A 34 15.71 -5.39 15.46
N GLN A 35 14.66 -5.13 14.67
CA GLN A 35 13.26 -5.14 15.07
C GLN A 35 12.51 -6.36 14.50
N VAL A 36 12.99 -6.91 13.39
CA VAL A 36 12.58 -8.21 12.84
C VAL A 36 13.32 -9.29 13.65
N GLU A 37 12.71 -9.66 14.77
CA GLU A 37 13.16 -10.79 15.57
C GLU A 37 12.58 -12.10 15.01
N GLU A 38 13.22 -13.24 15.33
CA GLU A 38 12.66 -14.55 14.99
C GLU A 38 11.27 -14.68 15.65
N ILE A 39 10.25 -15.00 14.85
CA ILE A 39 8.91 -15.19 15.36
C ILE A 39 8.96 -16.35 16.35
N PRO A 40 8.69 -16.10 17.64
CA PRO A 40 8.88 -17.12 18.65
C PRO A 40 7.85 -18.22 18.45
N GLU A 41 8.23 -19.45 18.80
CA GLU A 41 7.26 -20.53 18.86
C GLU A 41 6.14 -20.20 19.85
N SER A 42 6.42 -19.35 20.85
CA SER A 42 5.40 -18.91 21.79
C SER A 42 5.42 -17.46 22.26
N PHE A 43 4.23 -16.98 22.60
CA PHE A 43 3.98 -15.61 23.01
C PHE A 43 3.56 -15.55 24.48
N GLY A 44 3.99 -14.53 25.23
CA GLY A 44 3.55 -14.35 26.61
C GLY A 44 2.19 -13.68 26.73
N THR A 45 1.81 -12.87 25.73
CA THR A 45 0.57 -12.09 25.68
C THR A 45 0.06 -11.97 24.24
N VAL A 46 -1.22 -11.59 24.09
CA VAL A 46 -1.81 -11.29 22.79
C VAL A 46 -1.12 -10.09 22.13
N ASP A 47 -0.74 -9.09 22.91
CA ASP A 47 -0.01 -7.91 22.41
C ASP A 47 1.38 -8.29 21.90
N HIS A 48 2.07 -9.23 22.58
CA HIS A 48 3.33 -9.78 22.11
C HIS A 48 3.15 -10.53 20.78
N TYR A 49 2.07 -11.29 20.63
CA TYR A 49 1.71 -11.94 19.36
C TYR A 49 1.56 -10.92 18.24
N PHE A 50 0.65 -9.97 18.36
CA PHE A 50 0.41 -8.98 17.30
C PHE A 50 1.61 -8.09 17.03
N GLY A 51 2.31 -7.65 18.08
CA GLY A 51 3.50 -6.82 17.98
C GLY A 51 4.64 -7.48 17.20
N SER A 52 4.79 -8.81 17.31
CA SER A 52 5.84 -9.57 16.62
C SER A 52 5.70 -9.55 15.09
N TYR A 53 4.50 -9.32 14.55
CA TYR A 53 4.27 -9.28 13.10
C TYR A 53 4.34 -7.86 12.50
N ILE A 54 4.49 -6.82 13.32
CA ILE A 54 4.49 -5.43 12.83
C ILE A 54 5.71 -5.15 11.95
N TYR A 55 6.91 -5.46 12.44
CA TYR A 55 8.14 -5.20 11.69
C TYR A 55 8.36 -6.16 10.52
N PRO A 56 8.04 -7.47 10.63
CA PRO A 56 8.00 -8.35 9.46
C PRO A 56 7.12 -7.81 8.34
N LEU A 57 5.90 -7.34 8.66
CA LEU A 57 5.01 -6.73 7.65
C LEU A 57 5.60 -5.46 7.02
N LEU A 58 6.23 -4.59 7.82
CA LEU A 58 6.87 -3.39 7.29
C LEU A 58 8.06 -3.74 6.39
N GLU A 59 8.84 -4.74 6.77
CA GLU A 59 9.98 -5.23 5.99
C GLU A 59 9.52 -5.87 4.66
N ASP A 60 8.44 -6.66 4.68
CA ASP A 60 7.85 -7.23 3.46
C ASP A 60 7.42 -6.13 2.48
N ILE A 61 6.75 -5.07 2.97
CA ILE A 61 6.33 -3.93 2.14
C ILE A 61 7.54 -3.15 1.61
N ARG A 62 8.57 -2.94 2.45
CA ARG A 62 9.80 -2.25 2.05
C ARG A 62 10.49 -3.02 0.91
N ALA A 63 10.63 -4.33 1.04
CA ALA A 63 11.22 -5.18 0.02
C ALA A 63 10.41 -5.16 -1.29
N GLU A 64 9.08 -5.19 -1.20
CA GLU A 64 8.18 -5.08 -2.37
C GLU A 64 8.35 -3.72 -3.08
N MET A 65 8.40 -2.61 -2.32
CA MET A 65 8.66 -1.28 -2.88
C MET A 65 10.05 -1.20 -3.52
N CYS A 66 11.08 -1.77 -2.89
CA CYS A 66 12.44 -1.82 -3.42
C CYS A 66 12.48 -2.55 -4.77
N SER A 67 11.91 -3.76 -4.82
CA SER A 67 11.84 -4.56 -6.03
C SER A 67 11.10 -3.83 -7.16
N SER A 68 9.95 -3.22 -6.85
CA SER A 68 9.19 -2.45 -7.84
C SER A 68 9.94 -1.20 -8.33
N MET A 69 10.70 -0.55 -7.46
CA MET A 69 11.54 0.59 -7.82
C MET A 69 12.68 0.20 -8.77
N GLU A 70 13.34 -0.94 -8.55
CA GLU A 70 14.38 -1.44 -9.46
C GLU A 70 13.83 -1.69 -10.87
N ASP A 71 12.58 -2.16 -10.95
CA ASP A 71 11.88 -2.44 -12.20
C ASP A 71 10.95 -1.31 -12.69
N ILE A 72 11.11 -0.08 -12.16
CA ILE A 72 10.19 1.06 -12.41
C ILE A 72 9.98 1.38 -13.90
N HIS A 73 10.99 1.12 -14.74
CA HIS A 73 10.91 1.33 -16.20
C HIS A 73 9.89 0.42 -16.91
N ARG A 74 9.53 -0.70 -16.27
CA ARG A 74 8.54 -1.68 -16.75
C ARG A 74 7.15 -1.40 -16.20
N ALA A 75 7.04 -0.58 -15.16
CA ALA A 75 5.78 -0.37 -14.47
C ALA A 75 4.72 0.31 -15.37
N PRO A 76 3.43 0.00 -15.16
CA PRO A 76 2.34 0.78 -15.72
C PRO A 76 2.49 2.26 -15.38
N PHE A 77 2.27 3.13 -16.36
CA PHE A 77 2.36 4.58 -16.17
C PHE A 77 1.33 5.30 -17.02
N ALA A 78 0.97 6.51 -16.62
CA ALA A 78 0.11 7.39 -17.38
C ALA A 78 0.55 8.85 -17.23
N GLU A 79 0.24 9.66 -18.24
CA GLU A 79 0.41 11.11 -18.18
C GLU A 79 -0.77 11.71 -17.43
N VAL A 80 -0.49 12.66 -16.54
CA VAL A 80 -1.52 13.35 -15.74
C VAL A 80 -2.09 14.49 -16.56
N ILE A 81 -3.39 14.44 -16.80
CA ILE A 81 -4.15 15.51 -17.49
C ILE A 81 -4.62 16.55 -16.48
N SER A 82 -5.07 16.12 -15.29
CA SER A 82 -5.59 16.99 -14.25
C SER A 82 -5.09 16.56 -12.88
N PHE A 83 -4.74 17.55 -12.05
CA PHE A 83 -4.31 17.35 -10.66
C PHE A 83 -4.82 18.53 -9.82
N VAL A 84 -5.97 18.33 -9.18
CA VAL A 84 -6.71 19.39 -8.48
C VAL A 84 -6.91 18.97 -7.03
N GLU A 85 -6.75 19.91 -6.09
CA GLU A 85 -7.01 19.62 -4.67
C GLU A 85 -8.47 19.17 -4.50
N SER A 86 -8.65 18.04 -3.80
CA SER A 86 -9.97 17.44 -3.59
C SER A 86 -10.85 18.41 -2.80
N LYS A 87 -12.15 18.44 -3.13
CA LYS A 87 -13.14 19.25 -2.41
C LYS A 87 -13.39 18.77 -0.98
N SER A 88 -12.85 17.61 -0.60
CA SER A 88 -12.83 17.21 0.79
C SER A 88 -11.86 18.15 1.52
N ASP A 89 -12.26 18.79 2.62
CA ASP A 89 -11.40 19.68 3.45
C ASP A 89 -10.21 18.93 4.13
N ARG A 90 -9.70 17.88 3.49
CA ARG A 90 -8.62 17.01 3.93
C ARG A 90 -7.35 17.45 3.21
N PRO A 91 -6.32 17.91 3.95
CA PRO A 91 -5.07 18.30 3.33
C PRO A 91 -4.43 17.08 2.64
N LEU A 92 -3.73 17.33 1.53
CA LEU A 92 -2.99 16.34 0.73
C LEU A 92 -3.85 15.37 -0.09
N PHE A 93 -5.16 15.62 -0.24
CA PHE A 93 -6.02 14.84 -1.12
C PHE A 93 -6.21 15.59 -2.45
N TYR A 94 -6.10 14.87 -3.56
CA TYR A 94 -6.19 15.43 -4.90
C TYR A 94 -7.03 14.52 -5.79
N ASP A 95 -7.89 15.14 -6.58
CA ASP A 95 -8.56 14.50 -7.71
C ASP A 95 -7.60 14.50 -8.90
N VAL A 96 -7.37 13.31 -9.46
CA VAL A 96 -6.40 13.07 -10.54
C VAL A 96 -7.13 12.50 -11.73
N MET A 97 -6.88 13.10 -12.90
CA MET A 97 -7.28 12.54 -14.19
C MET A 97 -6.03 12.24 -14.99
N VAL A 98 -5.93 11.04 -15.55
CA VAL A 98 -4.83 10.62 -16.42
C VAL A 98 -5.32 10.43 -17.85
N ASP A 99 -4.39 10.39 -18.80
CA ASP A 99 -4.64 9.92 -20.17
C ASP A 99 -4.90 8.41 -20.12
N ARG A 100 -4.26 7.62 -20.97
CA ARG A 100 -4.35 6.16 -20.95
C ARG A 100 -3.17 5.55 -20.21
N TRP A 101 -3.44 4.45 -19.51
CA TRP A 101 -2.39 3.61 -18.94
C TRP A 101 -1.56 2.96 -20.04
N ARG A 102 -0.24 3.06 -19.90
CA ARG A 102 0.75 2.49 -20.80
C ARG A 102 1.60 1.51 -20.02
N ASN A 103 1.85 0.34 -20.60
CA ASN A 103 2.82 -0.61 -20.10
C ASN A 103 3.84 -0.88 -21.22
N ARG A 104 5.14 -0.70 -20.94
CA ARG A 104 6.18 -0.85 -21.98
C ARG A 104 6.27 -2.31 -22.48
N PHE A 105 5.95 -3.29 -21.63
CA PHE A 105 6.20 -4.70 -21.89
C PHE A 105 4.94 -5.58 -21.76
N SER A 106 3.74 -5.01 -21.90
CA SER A 106 2.55 -5.83 -22.02
C SER A 106 2.61 -6.62 -23.34
N ASP A 107 2.67 -7.95 -23.24
CA ASP A 107 2.24 -8.82 -24.34
C ASP A 107 0.85 -8.35 -24.79
N ARG A 108 0.60 -8.31 -26.09
CA ARG A 108 -0.67 -7.80 -26.66
C ARG A 108 -1.93 -8.52 -26.12
N ASP A 109 -1.75 -9.62 -25.40
CA ASP A 109 -2.79 -10.46 -24.82
C ASP A 109 -3.04 -10.22 -23.32
N LYS A 110 -2.32 -9.29 -22.68
CA LYS A 110 -2.55 -8.95 -21.25
C LYS A 110 -3.51 -7.78 -21.14
N GLU A 111 -4.50 -7.94 -20.26
CA GLU A 111 -5.41 -6.87 -19.89
C GLU A 111 -4.62 -5.62 -19.46
N PRO A 112 -5.05 -4.43 -19.89
CA PRO A 112 -4.42 -3.19 -19.48
C PRO A 112 -4.55 -3.01 -17.96
N TYR A 113 -3.56 -2.35 -17.36
CA TYR A 113 -3.55 -2.10 -15.93
C TYR A 113 -4.79 -1.28 -15.51
N ARG A 114 -5.48 -1.73 -14.47
CA ARG A 114 -6.63 -1.03 -13.88
C ARG A 114 -6.24 -0.46 -12.53
N THR A 115 -6.49 0.84 -12.36
CA THR A 115 -6.38 1.53 -11.08
C THR A 115 -7.28 0.86 -10.04
N THR A 116 -6.78 0.67 -8.83
CA THR A 116 -7.56 0.18 -7.68
C THR A 116 -7.30 0.98 -6.41
N PRO A 117 -8.29 1.13 -5.51
CA PRO A 117 -8.04 1.74 -4.20
C PRO A 117 -6.99 0.94 -3.43
N GLY A 118 -5.94 1.60 -2.95
CA GLY A 118 -4.79 0.95 -2.30
C GLY A 118 -3.53 0.90 -3.15
N ASP A 119 -3.61 1.24 -4.44
CA ASP A 119 -2.43 1.43 -5.28
C ASP A 119 -1.59 2.59 -4.78
N ILE A 120 -0.29 2.37 -4.69
CA ILE A 120 0.72 3.41 -4.46
C ILE A 120 1.37 3.72 -5.79
N PHE A 121 1.37 5.00 -6.13
CA PHE A 121 2.03 5.58 -7.28
C PHE A 121 3.23 6.42 -6.88
N VAL A 122 4.19 6.51 -7.80
CA VAL A 122 5.17 7.59 -7.84
C VAL A 122 4.65 8.66 -8.79
N LEU A 123 4.33 9.83 -8.24
CA LEU A 123 4.02 11.03 -9.01
C LEU A 123 5.32 11.78 -9.29
N THR A 124 5.59 12.13 -10.55
CA THR A 124 6.87 12.75 -10.96
C THR A 124 6.74 13.64 -12.20
N GLU A 125 7.64 14.61 -12.35
CA GLU A 125 7.68 15.58 -13.47
C GLU A 125 8.21 15.00 -14.80
N ALA A 126 8.73 13.76 -14.79
CA ALA A 126 9.18 13.07 -15.99
C ALA A 126 9.12 11.56 -15.74
N LYS A 127 8.75 10.80 -16.77
CA LYS A 127 8.76 9.33 -16.69
C LYS A 127 10.18 8.85 -16.30
N PRO A 128 10.35 8.12 -15.19
CA PRO A 128 11.63 7.58 -14.77
C PRO A 128 11.96 6.32 -15.58
N GLU A 129 13.20 6.22 -16.03
CA GLU A 129 13.77 4.97 -16.58
C GLU A 129 14.57 4.23 -15.51
N THR A 130 15.00 4.94 -14.49
CA THR A 130 15.75 4.40 -13.36
C THR A 130 15.35 5.15 -12.09
N VAL A 131 15.65 4.58 -10.94
CA VAL A 131 15.45 5.27 -9.65
C VAL A 131 16.35 6.49 -9.51
N SER A 132 17.53 6.47 -10.13
CA SER A 132 18.40 7.65 -10.18
C SER A 132 17.74 8.85 -10.86
N ASP A 133 16.78 8.64 -11.76
CA ASP A 133 16.02 9.75 -12.36
C ASP A 133 15.15 10.49 -11.35
N LEU A 134 14.71 9.83 -10.27
CA LEU A 134 13.96 10.42 -9.17
C LEU A 134 14.86 11.29 -8.26
N GLN A 135 16.17 11.04 -8.25
CA GLN A 135 17.14 11.81 -7.45
C GLN A 135 17.79 12.96 -8.22
N ARG A 136 17.43 13.14 -9.50
CA ARG A 136 18.04 14.13 -10.37
C ARG A 136 17.69 15.54 -9.91
N VAL A 137 18.70 16.39 -9.74
CA VAL A 137 18.53 17.79 -9.33
C VAL A 137 17.53 18.50 -10.24
N GLY A 138 16.56 19.19 -9.63
CA GLY A 138 15.54 19.96 -10.33
C GLY A 138 14.29 19.17 -10.70
N ARG A 139 14.27 17.84 -10.49
CA ARG A 139 13.05 17.03 -10.60
C ARG A 139 12.49 16.74 -9.22
N THR A 140 11.17 16.78 -9.12
CA THR A 140 10.46 16.43 -7.90
C THR A 140 9.63 15.16 -8.09
N TRP A 141 9.42 14.45 -6.99
CA TRP A 141 8.56 13.27 -6.94
C TRP A 141 7.95 13.10 -5.54
N THR A 142 6.83 12.38 -5.47
CA THR A 142 6.12 12.06 -4.23
C THR A 142 5.34 10.76 -4.37
N PHE A 143 5.12 10.06 -3.25
CA PHE A 143 4.16 8.96 -3.23
C PHE A 143 2.72 9.48 -3.25
N ALA A 144 1.86 8.77 -3.96
CA ALA A 144 0.42 9.00 -4.01
C ALA A 144 -0.32 7.68 -3.79
N LEU A 145 -1.24 7.61 -2.83
CA LEU A 145 -2.07 6.44 -2.54
C LEU A 145 -3.45 6.68 -3.12
N VAL A 146 -3.93 5.81 -3.98
CA VAL A 146 -5.31 5.83 -4.47
C VAL A 146 -6.26 5.52 -3.32
N THR A 147 -7.15 6.46 -3.00
CA THR A 147 -8.11 6.35 -1.89
C THR A 147 -9.49 6.00 -2.36
N LYS A 148 -9.90 6.53 -3.51
CA LYS A 148 -11.22 6.35 -4.08
C LYS A 148 -11.15 6.36 -5.60
N ILE A 149 -11.96 5.52 -6.22
CA ILE A 149 -12.32 5.62 -7.63
C ILE A 149 -13.81 5.96 -7.63
N PRO A 150 -14.22 7.12 -8.15
CA PRO A 150 -15.63 7.45 -8.31
C PRO A 150 -16.30 6.41 -9.22
N GLU A 151 -17.46 5.94 -8.82
CA GLU A 151 -18.34 5.19 -9.72
C GLU A 151 -18.81 6.20 -10.77
N GLU A 152 -18.67 5.86 -12.06
CA GLU A 152 -19.29 6.63 -13.12
C GLU A 152 -20.80 6.57 -12.84
N GLU A 153 -21.43 7.73 -12.62
CA GLU A 153 -22.89 7.77 -12.51
C GLU A 153 -23.40 7.32 -13.89
N ASP A 154 -24.20 6.24 -13.93
CA ASP A 154 -24.80 5.68 -15.14
C ASP A 154 -25.67 6.76 -15.81
N GLU A 155 -25.05 7.66 -16.58
CA GLU A 155 -25.71 8.63 -17.44
C GLU A 155 -25.90 7.98 -18.81
N ASP A 156 -27.10 7.43 -18.98
CA ASP A 156 -27.77 7.07 -20.22
C ASP A 156 -27.15 5.90 -21.03
N GLU A 157 -27.79 4.74 -20.90
CA GLU A 157 -27.67 3.58 -21.79
C GLU A 157 -28.10 3.99 -23.23
N ASP A 158 -27.20 4.62 -23.98
CA ASP A 158 -27.23 4.53 -25.44
C ASP A 158 -26.42 3.28 -25.83
N GLU A 159 -27.15 2.22 -26.19
CA GLU A 159 -26.65 0.93 -26.68
C GLU A 159 -25.82 1.11 -27.97
N ASP A 160 -24.55 1.48 -27.83
CA ASP A 160 -23.52 1.17 -28.82
C ASP A 160 -22.59 0.10 -28.21
N GLU A 161 -22.73 -1.12 -28.72
CA GLU A 161 -21.94 -2.32 -28.36
C GLU A 161 -20.45 -2.12 -28.65
N ASP A 162 -19.74 -1.42 -27.78
CA ASP A 162 -18.30 -1.55 -27.57
C ASP A 162 -18.07 -1.34 -26.06
N GLU A 163 -18.30 -2.40 -25.28
CA GLU A 163 -18.00 -2.48 -23.85
C GLU A 163 -16.47 -2.37 -23.65
N ASP A 164 -15.94 -1.16 -23.85
CA ASP A 164 -14.55 -0.87 -23.58
C ASP A 164 -14.40 -0.89 -22.06
N ASN A 165 -13.73 -1.94 -21.61
CA ASN A 165 -13.21 -2.21 -20.27
C ASN A 165 -12.24 -1.09 -19.86
N THR A 166 -12.75 0.14 -19.78
CA THR A 166 -11.98 1.36 -19.62
C THR A 166 -11.34 1.36 -18.25
N THR A 167 -10.03 1.30 -18.24
CA THR A 167 -9.21 1.47 -17.04
C THR A 167 -9.55 2.83 -16.43
N SER A 168 -10.06 2.87 -15.19
CA SER A 168 -10.47 4.14 -14.57
C SER A 168 -9.35 5.17 -14.62
N THR A 169 -9.58 6.23 -15.40
CA THR A 169 -8.64 7.33 -15.64
C THR A 169 -8.82 8.46 -14.64
N TYR A 170 -9.92 8.46 -13.88
CA TYR A 170 -10.21 9.41 -12.83
C TYR A 170 -10.23 8.75 -11.45
N PHE A 171 -9.48 9.31 -10.50
CA PHE A 171 -9.37 8.78 -9.14
C PHE A 171 -8.88 9.83 -8.14
N GLU A 172 -9.22 9.65 -6.86
CA GLU A 172 -8.70 10.46 -5.75
C GLU A 172 -7.42 9.81 -5.20
N VAL A 173 -6.39 10.63 -4.96
CA VAL A 173 -5.17 10.21 -4.27
C VAL A 173 -4.89 11.02 -3.03
N LYS A 174 -4.26 10.38 -2.05
CA LYS A 174 -3.57 11.05 -0.93
C LYS A 174 -2.07 11.09 -1.22
N ILE A 175 -1.43 12.25 -1.15
CA ILE A 175 0.01 12.40 -1.38
C ILE A 175 0.84 12.48 -0.08
N SER A 176 2.13 12.16 -0.15
CA SER A 176 3.04 12.10 1.02
C SER A 176 3.43 13.44 1.64
N LYS A 177 3.54 14.47 0.80
CA LYS A 177 3.99 15.82 1.17
C LYS A 177 3.37 16.82 0.21
N ASN A 178 3.22 18.07 0.64
CA ASN A 178 2.73 19.13 -0.23
C ASN A 178 3.60 19.16 -1.49
N TYR A 179 2.93 18.96 -2.62
CA TYR A 179 3.54 19.07 -3.92
C TYR A 179 3.17 20.47 -4.41
N GLU A 180 4.08 21.43 -4.23
CA GLU A 180 3.90 22.78 -4.78
C GLU A 180 3.98 22.68 -6.30
N VAL A 181 2.81 22.48 -6.89
CA VAL A 181 2.64 22.48 -8.33
C VAL A 181 2.66 23.94 -8.79
N ASP A 182 3.81 24.39 -9.26
CA ASP A 182 3.85 25.57 -10.13
C ASP A 182 2.96 25.28 -11.35
N ASP A 183 2.09 26.21 -11.74
CA ASP A 183 1.15 26.02 -12.86
C ASP A 183 1.89 25.65 -14.16
N ALA A 184 3.14 26.08 -14.32
CA ALA A 184 4.00 25.69 -15.44
C ALA A 184 4.44 24.21 -15.42
N LYS A 185 4.47 23.57 -14.24
CA LYS A 185 4.90 22.16 -14.06
C LYS A 185 3.76 21.16 -14.24
N ARG A 186 2.50 21.61 -14.34
CA ARG A 186 1.34 20.74 -14.60
C ARG A 186 1.43 20.00 -15.93
N ASN A 187 2.10 20.60 -16.91
CA ASN A 187 2.07 20.13 -18.29
C ASN A 187 2.97 18.91 -18.59
N SER A 188 3.60 18.27 -17.61
CA SER A 188 4.45 17.10 -17.85
C SER A 188 4.49 16.11 -16.68
N MET A 189 3.41 15.97 -15.90
CA MET A 189 3.40 15.03 -14.78
C MET A 189 3.03 13.61 -15.22
N PHE A 190 3.62 12.63 -14.54
CA PHE A 190 3.36 11.22 -14.74
C PHE A 190 3.04 10.54 -13.42
N VAL A 191 2.10 9.61 -13.46
CA VAL A 191 1.93 8.60 -12.40
C VAL A 191 2.53 7.29 -12.86
N VAL A 192 3.27 6.63 -11.98
CA VAL A 192 3.90 5.33 -12.23
C VAL A 192 3.49 4.38 -11.12
N PHE A 193 2.96 3.21 -11.48
CA PHE A 193 2.59 2.16 -10.53
C PHE A 193 3.81 1.68 -9.74
N LEU A 194 3.64 1.54 -8.43
CA LEU A 194 4.65 0.97 -7.56
C LEU A 194 4.17 -0.34 -6.94
N ILE A 195 3.21 -0.30 -6.03
CA ILE A 195 2.68 -1.51 -5.35
C ILE A 195 1.19 -1.36 -5.06
N ASN A 196 0.50 -2.47 -4.80
CA ASN A 196 -0.84 -2.47 -4.24
C ASN A 196 -0.81 -2.83 -2.75
N THR A 197 -1.33 -1.95 -1.90
CA THR A 197 -1.26 -2.15 -0.44
C THR A 197 -2.55 -2.68 0.18
N ILE A 198 -3.52 -3.18 -0.59
CA ILE A 198 -4.80 -3.65 -0.03
C ILE A 198 -4.57 -4.78 0.98
N THR A 199 -3.79 -5.79 0.61
CA THR A 199 -3.49 -6.93 1.49
C THR A 199 -2.70 -6.47 2.71
N ASN A 200 -1.67 -5.67 2.50
CA ASN A 200 -0.82 -5.12 3.54
C ASN A 200 -1.63 -4.30 4.57
N ARG A 201 -2.59 -3.49 4.09
CA ARG A 201 -3.53 -2.73 4.93
C ARG A 201 -4.51 -3.63 5.67
N ARG A 202 -5.01 -4.71 5.05
CA ARG A 202 -5.87 -5.69 5.72
C ARG A 202 -5.14 -6.37 6.87
N ILE A 203 -3.89 -6.79 6.67
CA ILE A 203 -3.05 -7.39 7.71
C ILE A 203 -2.76 -6.35 8.79
N TRP A 204 -2.29 -5.15 8.43
CA TRP A 204 -2.03 -4.06 9.38
C TRP A 204 -3.25 -3.76 10.25
N ASN A 205 -4.43 -3.65 9.65
CA ASN A 205 -5.67 -3.48 10.39
C ASN A 205 -5.96 -4.67 11.30
N ALA A 206 -5.77 -5.91 10.86
CA ALA A 206 -5.95 -7.09 11.72
C ALA A 206 -4.97 -7.11 12.92
N LEU A 207 -3.74 -6.61 12.74
CA LEU A 207 -2.76 -6.49 13.83
C LEU A 207 -3.15 -5.43 14.87
N HIS A 208 -3.93 -4.42 14.49
CA HIS A 208 -4.33 -3.30 15.36
C HIS A 208 -5.80 -3.31 15.80
N LEU A 209 -6.62 -4.12 15.15
CA LEU A 209 -8.01 -4.34 15.52
C LEU A 209 -8.06 -5.51 16.50
N PHE A 210 -8.30 -5.19 17.77
CA PHE A 210 -8.57 -6.13 18.86
C PHE A 210 -9.90 -6.91 18.69
N GLY A 211 -10.27 -7.28 17.46
CA GLY A 211 -11.49 -7.99 17.12
C GLY A 211 -11.36 -9.48 17.46
N ASN A 212 -12.33 -10.00 18.24
CA ASN A 212 -12.39 -11.39 18.71
C ASN A 212 -11.17 -11.86 19.52
N MET A 213 -10.71 -11.05 20.48
CA MET A 213 -9.74 -11.44 21.52
C MET A 213 -10.09 -12.78 22.19
N CYS A 214 -11.37 -13.14 22.30
CA CYS A 214 -11.80 -14.43 22.84
C CYS A 214 -11.38 -15.64 21.98
N ILE A 215 -11.34 -15.51 20.65
CA ILE A 215 -10.87 -16.59 19.77
C ILE A 215 -9.35 -16.66 19.83
N ILE A 216 -8.68 -15.50 19.75
CA ILE A 216 -7.23 -15.43 19.74
C ILE A 216 -6.67 -15.92 21.08
N SER A 217 -7.22 -15.48 22.21
CA SER A 217 -6.86 -16.03 23.52
C SER A 217 -7.08 -17.54 23.59
N ARG A 218 -8.15 -18.09 23.02
CA ARG A 218 -8.37 -19.54 22.99
C ARG A 218 -7.36 -20.28 22.11
N VAL A 219 -7.10 -19.80 20.89
CA VAL A 219 -6.09 -20.38 19.99
C VAL A 219 -4.72 -20.34 20.63
N LEU A 220 -4.33 -19.20 21.21
CA LEU A 220 -3.04 -19.04 21.87
C LEU A 220 -2.95 -19.84 23.19
N SER A 221 -4.05 -20.01 23.94
CA SER A 221 -4.04 -20.77 25.20
C SER A 221 -4.26 -22.27 25.02
N SER A 222 -4.42 -22.78 23.80
CA SER A 222 -4.82 -24.18 23.56
C SER A 222 -3.75 -25.22 23.96
N ASP A 223 -2.52 -24.81 24.23
CA ASP A 223 -1.46 -25.70 24.76
C ASP A 223 -1.46 -25.83 26.30
N SER A 224 -2.30 -25.09 27.02
CA SER A 224 -2.29 -25.10 28.50
C SER A 224 -2.98 -26.32 29.14
N LEU A 225 -3.30 -27.38 28.39
CA LEU A 225 -3.75 -28.65 28.97
C LEU A 225 -2.60 -29.49 29.54
N VAL A 226 -1.35 -29.01 29.50
CA VAL A 226 -0.22 -29.63 30.21
C VAL A 226 0.18 -28.76 31.41
N SER A 227 -0.28 -29.21 32.57
CA SER A 227 0.00 -28.83 33.96
C SER A 227 1.10 -27.78 34.28
N ASN A 228 0.66 -26.79 35.08
CA ASN A 228 1.36 -26.14 36.21
C ASN A 228 2.38 -25.00 35.98
N VAL A 229 1.94 -23.81 36.47
CA VAL A 229 2.68 -22.66 37.03
C VAL A 229 3.26 -21.61 36.06
N ASN A 230 2.56 -20.47 36.00
CA ASN A 230 3.02 -19.10 35.73
C ASN A 230 3.76 -18.73 34.43
N LYS A 231 3.64 -19.51 33.36
CA LYS A 231 3.99 -19.04 32.00
C LYS A 231 2.94 -19.50 31.00
N LEU A 232 2.34 -18.55 30.27
CA LEU A 232 1.61 -18.85 29.03
C LEU A 232 2.65 -19.31 28.01
N ASN A 233 2.81 -20.62 27.87
CA ASN A 233 3.52 -21.23 26.74
C ASN A 233 2.50 -21.43 25.62
N ILE A 234 2.63 -20.63 24.58
CA ILE A 234 1.70 -20.52 23.44
C ILE A 234 2.36 -21.13 22.19
N SER A 235 2.35 -22.43 21.87
CA SER A 235 3.14 -22.96 20.73
C SER A 235 2.45 -22.78 19.36
N ILE A 236 3.14 -22.23 18.35
CA ILE A 236 2.74 -22.31 16.94
C ILE A 236 3.26 -23.63 16.36
N LYS A 237 2.34 -24.56 16.04
CA LYS A 237 2.68 -25.70 15.17
C LYS A 237 2.92 -25.21 13.74
N ARG A 238 4.18 -25.17 13.31
CA ARG A 238 4.54 -24.91 11.90
C ARG A 238 3.92 -25.98 11.01
N CYS A 239 3.05 -25.58 10.09
CA CYS A 239 2.63 -26.41 8.97
C CYS A 239 3.28 -25.83 7.70
N GLY A 240 4.27 -26.55 7.15
CA GLY A 240 4.91 -26.22 5.87
C GLY A 240 6.32 -25.64 5.96
N HIS A 241 7.30 -26.40 5.47
CA HIS A 241 8.65 -25.91 5.14
C HIS A 241 8.56 -24.97 3.93
N TYR A 242 8.89 -23.69 4.10
CA TYR A 242 9.35 -22.86 3.00
C TYR A 242 10.88 -22.81 3.09
N GLN A 243 11.54 -23.48 2.14
CA GLN A 243 12.97 -23.29 1.88
C GLN A 243 13.13 -21.99 1.10
N PHE A 244 13.66 -20.96 1.76
CA PHE A 244 14.29 -19.85 1.06
C PHE A 244 15.63 -20.37 0.53
N LEU A 245 15.79 -20.43 -0.79
CA LEU A 245 17.09 -20.66 -1.42
C LEU A 245 17.80 -19.30 -1.48
N ALA A 246 19.01 -19.29 -0.92
CA ALA A 246 20.00 -18.21 -1.04
C ALA A 246 20.58 -18.12 -2.46
#